data_AF-A0A076FSZ4-F1
#
_entry.id   AF-A0A076FSZ4-F1
#
_cell.length_a   1.000
_cell.length_b   1.000
_cell.length_c   1.000
_cell.angle_alpha   90.00
_cell.angle_beta   90.00
_cell.angle_gamma   90.00
#
_symmetry.space_group_name_H-M   'P 1'
#
loop_
_entity.id
_entity.type
_entity.pdbx_description
1 polymer ?
#
loop_
_entity_poly.entity_id
_entity_poly.type
_entity_poly.pdbx_seq_one_letter_code
_entity_poly.pdbx_strand_id
1 'polypeptide(L)'
;TSISERDIEKLQHWYEDLLTKLRPNAVGLVDAFDLRDEILHSALGAYDGRVYERLMEEALKSPLNAEPVNQSFHKYLKPFMQGKL
;
A
#
# COMPACT_ATOMS: atom_id res chain seq x y z
N THR A 1 -27.96 -5.73 32.01
CA THR A 1 -26.55 -6.15 32.23
C THR A 1 -25.69 -4.90 32.13
N SER A 2 -25.01 -4.52 33.21
CA SER A 2 -24.13 -3.34 33.24
C SER A 2 -22.69 -3.79 32.97
N ILE A 3 -22.01 -3.18 32.00
CA ILE A 3 -20.58 -3.39 31.73
C ILE A 3 -19.80 -2.44 32.63
N SER A 4 -18.83 -2.95 33.39
CA SER A 4 -17.95 -2.14 34.23
C SER A 4 -16.65 -1.78 33.50
N GLU A 5 -15.91 -0.81 34.02
CA GLU A 5 -14.57 -0.44 33.52
C GLU A 5 -13.62 -1.65 33.48
N ARG A 6 -13.67 -2.49 34.51
CA ARG A 6 -12.86 -3.72 34.59
C ARG A 6 -13.22 -4.74 33.50
N ASP A 7 -14.46 -4.76 33.03
CA ASP A 7 -14.85 -5.62 31.93
C ASP A 7 -14.27 -5.11 30.60
N ILE A 8 -14.17 -3.79 30.44
CA ILE A 8 -13.53 -3.16 29.27
C ILE A 8 -12.02 -3.50 29.25
N GLU A 9 -11.33 -3.35 30.38
CA GLU A 9 -9.89 -3.70 30.49
C GLU A 9 -9.63 -5.16 30.10
N LYS A 10 -10.45 -6.09 30.60
CA LYS A 10 -10.33 -7.52 30.25
C LYS A 10 -10.56 -7.78 28.77
N LEU A 11 -11.55 -7.12 28.17
CA LEU A 11 -11.83 -7.24 26.74
C LEU A 11 -10.68 -6.72 25.89
N GLN A 12 -10.05 -5.61 26.30
CA GLN A 12 -8.88 -5.08 25.62
C GLN A 12 -7.71 -6.07 25.68
N HIS A 13 -7.39 -6.60 26.86
CA HIS A 13 -6.32 -7.59 27.01
C HIS A 13 -6.59 -8.84 26.16
N TRP A 14 -7.85 -9.32 26.17
CA TRP A 14 -8.22 -10.49 25.36
C TRP A 14 -8.09 -10.23 23.86
N TYR A 15 -8.46 -9.04 23.40
CA TYR A 15 -8.29 -8.62 22.01
C TYR A 15 -6.81 -8.62 21.60
N GLU A 16 -5.93 -8.04 22.41
CA GLU A 16 -4.48 -7.98 22.16
C GLU A 16 -3.84 -9.39 22.14
N ASP A 17 -4.27 -10.27 23.06
CA ASP A 17 -3.85 -11.67 23.09
C ASP A 17 -4.27 -12.42 21.81
N LEU A 18 -5.49 -12.17 21.32
CA LEU A 18 -5.98 -12.77 20.09
C LEU A 18 -5.22 -12.28 18.87
N LEU A 19 -4.89 -10.99 18.78
CA LEU A 19 -4.05 -10.45 17.70
C LEU A 19 -2.68 -11.13 17.67
N THR A 20 -2.09 -11.35 18.85
CA THR A 20 -0.80 -12.05 18.99
C THR A 20 -0.89 -13.49 18.49
N LYS A 21 -1.98 -14.21 18.82
CA LYS A 21 -2.23 -15.58 18.34
C LYS A 21 -2.52 -15.65 16.84
N LEU A 22 -3.14 -14.62 16.27
CA LEU A 22 -3.45 -14.53 14.85
C LEU A 22 -2.19 -14.26 14.00
N ARG A 23 -1.28 -13.40 14.51
CA ARG A 23 -0.10 -12.89 13.79
C ARG A 23 0.76 -13.93 13.03
N PRO A 24 1.12 -15.11 13.57
CA PRO A 24 1.92 -16.09 12.83
C PRO A 24 1.18 -16.69 11.63
N ASN A 25 -0.16 -16.72 11.66
CA ASN A 25 -1.00 -17.29 10.61
C ASN A 25 -1.56 -16.24 9.64
N ALA A 26 -1.28 -14.96 9.86
CA ALA A 26 -1.91 -13.86 9.11
C ALA A 26 -1.74 -13.99 7.58
N VAL A 27 -0.56 -14.38 7.12
CA VAL A 27 -0.28 -14.62 5.68
C VAL A 27 -1.07 -15.81 5.17
N GLY A 28 -0.99 -16.97 5.83
CA GLY A 28 -1.73 -18.16 5.41
C GLY A 28 -3.25 -17.98 5.39
N LEU A 29 -3.81 -17.13 6.27
CA LEU A 29 -5.23 -16.80 6.28
C LEU A 29 -5.66 -15.96 5.07
N VAL A 30 -4.82 -15.04 4.60
CA VAL A 30 -5.12 -14.26 3.39
C VAL A 30 -4.81 -15.04 2.11
N ASP A 31 -3.80 -15.91 2.14
CA ASP A 31 -3.49 -16.82 1.01
C ASP A 31 -4.63 -17.82 0.76
N ALA A 32 -5.38 -18.21 1.79
CA ALA A 32 -6.52 -19.12 1.66
C ALA A 32 -7.67 -18.57 0.80
N PHE A 33 -7.68 -17.27 0.49
CA PHE A 33 -8.63 -16.72 -0.49
C PHE A 33 -8.29 -17.08 -1.94
N ASP A 34 -7.09 -17.62 -2.20
CA ASP A 34 -6.63 -18.09 -3.51
C ASP A 34 -6.80 -17.05 -4.63
N LEU A 35 -6.49 -15.78 -4.30
CA LEU A 35 -6.56 -14.67 -5.22
C LEU A 35 -5.29 -14.62 -6.07
N ARG A 36 -5.46 -14.78 -7.38
CA ARG A 36 -4.36 -14.64 -8.34
C ARG A 36 -3.91 -13.17 -8.44
N ASP A 37 -2.62 -12.96 -8.66
CA ASP A 37 -2.00 -11.62 -8.78
C ASP A 37 -2.69 -10.74 -9.83
N GLU A 38 -3.18 -11.31 -10.94
CA GLU A 38 -3.87 -10.54 -11.99
C GLU A 38 -5.23 -10.01 -11.55
N ILE A 39 -5.88 -10.71 -10.61
CA ILE A 39 -7.16 -10.28 -10.02
C ILE A 39 -6.88 -9.28 -8.90
N LEU A 40 -5.90 -9.56 -8.05
CA LEU A 40 -5.53 -8.70 -6.93
C LEU A 40 -4.97 -7.35 -7.39
N HIS A 41 -4.24 -7.34 -8.51
CA HIS A 41 -3.74 -6.17 -9.21
C HIS A 41 -3.02 -5.18 -8.27
N SER A 42 -2.15 -5.71 -7.42
CA SER A 42 -1.44 -4.95 -6.39
C SER A 42 0.03 -5.32 -6.35
N ALA A 43 0.92 -4.35 -6.61
CA ALA A 43 2.36 -4.54 -6.45
C ALA A 43 2.77 -4.79 -4.98
N LEU A 44 2.06 -4.19 -4.01
CA LEU A 44 2.29 -4.39 -2.58
C LEU A 44 1.81 -5.76 -2.08
N GLY A 45 0.75 -6.28 -2.71
CA GLY A 45 0.13 -7.55 -2.35
C GLY A 45 0.60 -8.74 -3.18
N ALA A 46 1.70 -8.60 -3.93
CA ALA A 46 2.20 -9.65 -4.80
C ALA A 46 2.51 -10.93 -4.02
N TYR A 47 2.00 -12.07 -4.51
CA TYR A 47 2.15 -13.37 -3.83
C TYR A 47 3.61 -13.79 -3.62
N ASP A 48 4.49 -13.45 -4.56
CA ASP A 48 5.93 -13.76 -4.50
C ASP A 48 6.73 -12.88 -3.54
N GLY A 49 6.10 -11.87 -2.93
CA GLY A 49 6.75 -10.94 -2.00
C GLY A 49 7.76 -9.99 -2.64
N ARG A 50 7.88 -9.93 -3.98
CA ARG A 50 8.82 -9.06 -4.71
C ARG A 50 8.30 -7.62 -4.85
N VAL A 51 7.96 -7.04 -3.70
CA VAL A 51 7.22 -5.78 -3.62
C VAL A 51 8.00 -4.60 -4.21
N TYR A 52 9.29 -4.48 -3.90
CA TYR A 52 10.08 -3.30 -4.30
C TYR A 52 10.33 -3.25 -5.82
N GLU A 53 10.69 -4.39 -6.41
CA GLU A 53 10.90 -4.52 -7.85
C GLU A 53 9.60 -4.25 -8.60
N ARG A 54 8.49 -4.85 -8.16
CA ARG A 54 7.18 -4.65 -8.80
C ARG A 54 6.69 -3.20 -8.66
N LEU A 55 6.91 -2.54 -7.52
CA LEU A 55 6.59 -1.11 -7.37
C LEU A 55 7.36 -0.24 -8.36
N MET A 56 8.66 -0.51 -8.56
CA MET A 56 9.47 0.21 -9.52
C MET A 56 8.99 -0.05 -10.96
N GLU A 57 8.75 -1.32 -11.30
CA GLU A 57 8.21 -1.72 -12.61
C GLU A 57 6.87 -1.02 -12.91
N GLU A 58 5.95 -0.96 -11.95
CA GLU A 58 4.68 -0.24 -12.10
C GLU A 58 4.85 1.27 -12.21
N ALA A 59 5.74 1.87 -11.41
CA ALA A 59 6.02 3.31 -11.50
C ALA A 59 6.56 3.70 -12.89
N LEU A 60 7.44 2.88 -13.47
CA LEU A 60 8.02 3.12 -14.79
C LEU A 60 7.00 3.06 -15.93
N LYS A 61 5.87 2.35 -15.76
CA LYS A 61 4.79 2.31 -16.76
C LYS A 61 3.98 3.61 -16.84
N SER A 62 4.11 4.49 -15.85
CA SER A 62 3.38 5.76 -15.85
C SER A 62 3.72 6.60 -17.10
N PRO A 63 2.71 7.10 -17.84
CA PRO A 63 2.95 7.98 -19.00
C PRO A 63 3.75 9.25 -18.66
N LEU A 64 3.75 9.68 -17.39
CA LEU A 64 4.53 10.82 -16.93
C LEU A 64 6.04 10.58 -17.02
N ASN A 65 6.47 9.32 -17.00
CA ASN A 65 7.88 8.93 -17.09
C ASN A 65 8.34 8.68 -18.54
N ALA A 66 7.46 8.87 -19.54
CA ALA A 66 7.80 8.68 -20.95
C ALA A 66 8.84 9.69 -21.47
N GLU A 67 8.91 10.87 -20.85
CA GLU A 67 9.86 11.93 -21.18
C GLU A 67 10.71 12.26 -19.94
N PRO A 68 12.05 12.35 -20.06
CA PRO A 68 12.90 12.77 -18.94
C PRO A 68 12.58 14.17 -18.41
N VAL A 69 12.09 15.05 -19.29
CA VAL A 69 11.57 16.38 -18.95
C VAL A 69 10.23 16.53 -19.66
N ASN A 70 9.16 16.60 -18.87
CA ASN A 70 7.81 16.68 -19.42
C ASN A 70 7.60 17.98 -20.23
N GLN A 71 6.89 17.90 -21.35
CA GLN A 71 6.52 19.06 -22.17
C GLN A 71 5.92 20.27 -21.40
N SER A 72 5.22 20.02 -20.29
CA SER A 72 4.65 21.08 -19.43
C SER A 72 5.71 21.98 -18.81
N PHE A 73 6.91 21.44 -18.54
CA PHE A 73 8.05 22.22 -18.08
C PHE A 73 8.43 23.28 -19.11
N HIS A 74 8.58 22.90 -20.38
CA HIS A 74 8.97 23.83 -21.44
C HIS A 74 7.90 24.89 -21.72
N LYS A 75 6.62 24.49 -21.65
CA LYS A 75 5.49 25.36 -21.98
C LYS A 75 5.17 26.37 -20.87
N TYR A 76 5.32 25.98 -19.61
CA TYR A 76 4.81 26.77 -18.48
C TYR A 76 5.89 27.09 -17.43
N LEU A 77 6.63 26.09 -16.96
CA LEU A 77 7.58 26.30 -15.85
C LEU A 77 8.83 27.06 -16.29
N LYS A 78 9.39 26.75 -17.46
CA LYS A 78 10.62 27.37 -17.95
C LYS A 78 10.48 28.87 -18.22
N PRO A 79 9.43 29.38 -18.92
CA PRO A 79 9.23 30.82 -19.09
C PRO A 79 9.00 31.52 -17.75
N PHE A 80 8.20 30.92 -16.86
CA PHE A 80 7.93 31.42 -15.51
C PHE A 80 9.22 31.60 -14.70
N MET A 81 10.06 30.56 -14.63
CA MET A 81 11.33 30.59 -13.89
C MET A 81 12.35 31.57 -14.48
N GLN A 82 12.24 31.92 -15.77
CA GLN A 82 13.11 32.88 -16.44
C GLN A 82 12.62 34.32 -16.34
N GLY A 83 11.51 34.58 -15.62
CA GLY A 83 10.90 35.91 -15.55
C GLY A 83 10.34 36.39 -16.90
N LYS A 84 10.11 35.46 -17.83
CA LYS A 84 9.55 35.70 -19.15
C LYS A 84 8.09 35.25 -19.13
N LEU A 85 7.25 36.01 -18.45
CA LEU A 85 5.79 35.94 -18.58
C LEU A 85 5.32 37.02 -19.55
#